data_AF-A0A250L2Z7-F1
#
_entry.id   AF-A0A250L2Z7-F1
#
_cell.length_a   1.000
_cell.length_b   1.000
_cell.length_c   1.000
_cell.angle_alpha   90.00
_cell.angle_beta   90.00
_cell.angle_gamma   90.00
#
_symmetry.space_group_name_H-M   'P 1'
#
loop_
_entity.id
_entity.type
_entity.pdbx_description
1 polymer ?
#
loop_
_entity_poly.entity_id
_entity_poly.type
_entity_poly.pdbx_seq_one_letter_code
_entity_poly.pdbx_strand_id
1 'polypeptide(L)'
;MRANAMKRIGVFAVLALLVLWSALRVEAQVVLAEREQVTLGSVRGGDRTVSLMIAYQADSALLVAAVPGSDGNPRYIPLIGSTYRGVHTFRLDVLSPDSSDDMWIRTSGPRSEVLAYYHFGAETALTQFGRVKLLETPFPEHLSGGPVPFPKEDPDASRVRASFYHYDDE
;
A
#
# COMPACT_ATOMS: atom_id res chain seq x y z
N MET A 1 -23.98 -9.56 -62.63
CA MET A 1 -23.50 -8.58 -61.61
C MET A 1 -23.68 -9.04 -60.14
N ARG A 2 -23.81 -10.35 -59.82
CA ARG A 2 -24.03 -10.82 -58.42
C ARG A 2 -22.77 -11.34 -57.69
N ALA A 3 -21.70 -11.68 -58.41
CA ALA A 3 -20.49 -12.26 -57.83
C ALA A 3 -19.65 -11.27 -56.99
N ASN A 4 -19.70 -9.97 -57.33
CA ASN A 4 -18.92 -8.94 -56.61
C ASN A 4 -19.54 -8.54 -55.27
N ALA A 5 -20.86 -8.78 -55.07
CA ALA A 5 -21.53 -8.47 -53.81
C ALA A 5 -21.17 -9.50 -52.72
N MET A 6 -21.09 -10.79 -53.07
CA MET A 6 -20.70 -11.86 -52.13
C MET A 6 -19.25 -11.72 -51.63
N LYS A 7 -18.31 -11.30 -52.49
CA LYS A 7 -16.92 -11.03 -52.07
C LYS A 7 -16.83 -9.88 -51.04
N ARG A 8 -17.65 -8.84 -51.19
CA ARG A 8 -17.65 -7.68 -50.27
C ARG A 8 -18.19 -8.07 -48.89
N ILE A 9 -19.23 -8.91 -48.83
CA ILE A 9 -19.82 -9.39 -47.57
C ILE A 9 -18.80 -10.23 -46.78
N GLY A 10 -18.04 -11.10 -47.45
CA GLY A 10 -16.99 -11.89 -46.80
C GLY A 10 -15.88 -11.02 -46.18
N VAL A 11 -15.48 -9.95 -46.87
CA VAL A 11 -14.45 -9.01 -46.37
C VAL A 11 -14.94 -8.26 -45.12
N PHE A 12 -16.20 -7.81 -45.08
CA PHE A 12 -16.75 -7.16 -43.88
C PHE A 12 -16.91 -8.11 -42.69
N ALA A 13 -17.27 -9.38 -42.93
CA ALA A 13 -17.36 -10.38 -41.88
C ALA A 13 -15.99 -10.66 -41.23
N VAL A 14 -14.92 -10.74 -42.03
CA VAL A 14 -13.55 -10.94 -41.53
C VAL A 14 -13.05 -9.71 -40.76
N LEU A 15 -13.33 -8.50 -41.23
CA LEU A 15 -13.00 -7.26 -40.52
C LEU A 15 -13.74 -7.14 -39.17
N ALA A 16 -15.03 -7.48 -39.14
CA ALA A 16 -15.81 -7.51 -37.90
C ALA A 16 -15.27 -8.55 -36.91
N LEU A 17 -14.85 -9.72 -37.40
CA LEU A 17 -14.22 -10.75 -36.57
C LEU A 17 -12.86 -10.31 -36.01
N LEU A 18 -12.05 -9.60 -36.81
CA LEU A 18 -10.79 -9.03 -36.38
C LEU A 18 -10.97 -7.95 -35.31
N VAL A 19 -11.97 -7.06 -35.46
CA VAL A 19 -12.32 -6.05 -34.46
C VAL A 19 -12.79 -6.71 -33.16
N LEU A 20 -13.64 -7.73 -33.25
CA LEU A 20 -14.10 -8.50 -32.10
C LEU A 20 -12.94 -9.22 -31.38
N TRP A 21 -12.01 -9.80 -32.14
CA TRP A 21 -10.80 -10.41 -31.60
C TRP A 21 -9.86 -9.40 -30.95
N SER A 22 -9.73 -8.18 -31.48
CA SER A 22 -8.96 -7.12 -30.82
C SER A 22 -9.63 -6.64 -29.52
N ALA A 23 -10.97 -6.50 -29.49
CA ALA A 23 -11.69 -6.12 -28.27
C ALA A 23 -11.54 -7.19 -27.16
N LEU A 24 -11.64 -8.47 -27.51
CA LEU A 24 -11.37 -9.59 -26.59
C LEU A 24 -9.92 -9.66 -26.12
N ARG A 25 -8.95 -9.20 -26.93
CA ARG A 25 -7.53 -9.16 -26.52
C ARG A 25 -7.19 -7.97 -25.63
N VAL A 26 -7.90 -6.85 -25.73
CA VAL A 26 -7.74 -5.73 -24.80
C VAL A 26 -8.11 -6.18 -23.38
N GLU A 27 -9.18 -6.97 -23.22
CA GLU A 27 -9.50 -7.59 -21.92
C GLU A 27 -8.45 -8.60 -21.44
N ALA A 28 -7.73 -9.28 -22.35
CA ALA A 28 -6.65 -10.19 -21.97
C ALA A 28 -5.37 -9.48 -21.51
N GLN A 29 -5.13 -8.22 -21.91
CA GLN A 29 -4.09 -7.37 -21.32
C GLN A 29 -4.54 -6.68 -20.02
N VAL A 30 -5.84 -6.71 -19.72
CA VAL A 30 -6.42 -6.26 -18.42
C VAL A 30 -6.24 -7.31 -17.32
N VAL A 31 -5.66 -8.47 -17.63
CA VAL A 31 -5.23 -9.48 -16.64
C VAL A 31 -3.82 -9.18 -16.09
N LEU A 32 -3.38 -7.92 -16.12
CA LEU A 32 -2.67 -7.33 -14.99
C LEU A 32 -3.75 -6.86 -14.01
N ALA A 33 -4.46 -7.80 -13.39
CA ALA A 33 -5.31 -7.51 -12.26
C ALA A 33 -4.39 -7.15 -11.08
N GLU A 34 -3.94 -5.89 -11.14
CA GLU A 34 -3.26 -5.14 -10.11
C GLU A 34 -3.95 -5.42 -8.77
N ARG A 35 -3.24 -6.07 -7.85
CA ARG A 35 -3.63 -6.01 -6.45
C ARG A 35 -3.47 -4.56 -6.04
N GLU A 36 -4.54 -3.79 -6.09
CA GLU A 36 -4.55 -2.38 -5.63
C GLU A 36 -3.97 -2.27 -4.21
N GLN A 37 -4.16 -3.32 -3.39
CA GLN A 37 -3.55 -3.44 -2.06
C GLN A 37 -3.16 -4.90 -1.74
N VAL A 38 -2.02 -5.08 -1.08
CA VAL A 38 -1.53 -6.35 -0.54
C VAL A 38 -1.38 -6.21 0.97
N THR A 39 -2.21 -6.90 1.74
CA THR A 39 -2.05 -6.96 3.20
C THR A 39 -0.91 -7.91 3.56
N LEU A 40 0.09 -7.41 4.26
CA LEU A 40 1.22 -8.20 4.80
C LEU A 40 0.82 -8.92 6.09
N GLY A 41 -0.09 -8.32 6.84
CA GLY A 41 -0.71 -8.88 8.03
C GLY A 41 -1.27 -7.80 8.93
N SER A 42 -1.71 -8.21 10.12
CA SER A 42 -2.25 -7.30 11.12
C SER A 42 -1.74 -7.65 12.50
N VAL A 43 -1.71 -6.64 13.36
CA VAL A 43 -1.31 -6.76 14.75
C VAL A 43 -2.35 -6.07 15.62
N ARG A 44 -2.61 -6.67 16.78
CA ARG A 44 -3.53 -6.12 17.76
C ARG A 44 -2.72 -5.40 18.84
N GLY A 45 -3.03 -4.12 19.06
CA GLY A 45 -2.58 -3.32 20.19
C GLY A 45 -3.80 -2.96 21.04
N GLY A 46 -3.93 -3.56 22.23
CA GLY A 46 -5.13 -3.42 23.05
C GLY A 46 -6.40 -3.92 22.33
N ASP A 47 -7.41 -3.05 22.23
CA ASP A 47 -8.66 -3.32 21.51
C ASP A 47 -8.60 -2.94 20.02
N ARG A 48 -7.48 -2.35 19.56
CA ARG A 48 -7.31 -1.86 18.19
C ARG A 48 -6.49 -2.82 17.34
N THR A 49 -6.82 -2.84 16.06
CA THR A 49 -6.10 -3.60 15.05
C THR A 49 -5.41 -2.63 14.11
N VAL A 50 -4.14 -2.89 13.83
CA VAL A 50 -3.36 -2.19 12.82
C VAL A 50 -3.05 -3.17 11.72
N SER A 51 -3.37 -2.79 10.49
CA SER A 51 -3.09 -3.60 9.31
C SER A 51 -1.93 -2.99 8.55
N LEU A 52 -0.98 -3.82 8.16
CA LEU A 52 0.18 -3.42 7.38
C LEU A 52 -0.04 -3.89 5.95
N MET A 53 0.13 -2.98 4.99
CA MET A 53 -0.17 -3.27 3.61
C MET A 53 0.73 -2.49 2.65
N ILE A 54 0.89 -3.04 1.46
CA ILE A 54 1.47 -2.35 0.32
C ILE A 54 0.32 -1.96 -0.59
N ALA A 55 0.12 -0.66 -0.81
CA ALA A 55 -0.80 -0.15 -1.80
C ALA A 55 -0.06 0.11 -3.11
N TYR A 56 -0.65 -0.29 -4.23
CA TYR A 56 -0.11 -0.07 -5.58
C TYR A 56 -1.01 0.88 -6.35
N GLN A 57 -0.43 1.88 -7.00
CA GLN A 57 -1.14 2.80 -7.90
C GLN A 57 -0.22 3.22 -9.04
N ALA A 58 -0.63 2.95 -10.27
CA ALA A 58 0.14 3.23 -11.48
C ALA A 58 1.58 2.69 -11.39
N ASP A 59 2.58 3.55 -11.33
CA ASP A 59 4.00 3.20 -11.24
C ASP A 59 4.56 3.27 -9.80
N SER A 60 3.68 3.40 -8.80
CA SER A 60 4.05 3.65 -7.42
C SER A 60 3.57 2.56 -6.48
N ALA A 61 4.39 2.22 -5.49
CA ALA A 61 4.06 1.31 -4.41
C ALA A 61 4.35 1.99 -3.07
N LEU A 62 3.39 1.93 -2.15
CA LEU A 62 3.49 2.57 -0.84
C LEU A 62 3.22 1.54 0.25
N LEU A 63 4.20 1.33 1.12
CA LEU A 63 4.02 0.63 2.38
C LEU A 63 3.33 1.58 3.36
N VAL A 64 2.18 1.17 3.84
CA VAL A 64 1.37 1.94 4.79
C VAL A 64 0.94 1.09 5.97
N ALA A 65 0.72 1.75 7.10
CA ALA A 65 -0.03 1.20 8.22
C ALA A 65 -1.44 1.80 8.22
N ALA A 66 -2.45 0.93 8.13
CA ALA A 66 -3.85 1.30 8.32
C ALA A 66 -4.19 1.19 9.81
N VAL A 67 -4.60 2.30 10.40
CA VAL A 67 -5.01 2.45 11.79
C VAL A 67 -6.47 2.89 11.86
N PRO A 68 -7.21 2.59 12.93
CA PRO A 68 -8.56 3.12 13.10
C PRO A 68 -8.50 4.65 13.29
N GLY A 69 -9.25 5.38 12.46
CA GLY A 69 -9.53 6.80 12.65
C GLY A 69 -10.55 7.06 13.75
N SER A 70 -10.68 8.32 14.15
CA SER A 70 -11.65 8.76 15.17
C SER A 70 -13.11 8.53 14.77
N ASP A 71 -13.40 8.52 13.47
CA ASP A 71 -14.70 8.23 12.87
C ASP A 71 -14.96 6.71 12.63
N GLY A 72 -14.00 5.86 13.02
CA GLY A 72 -14.06 4.41 12.79
C GLY A 72 -13.63 3.97 11.39
N ASN A 73 -13.40 4.90 10.46
CA ASN A 73 -12.85 4.59 9.14
C ASN A 73 -11.34 4.36 9.24
N PRO A 74 -10.76 3.51 8.38
CA PRO A 74 -9.32 3.35 8.34
C PRO A 74 -8.65 4.65 7.90
N ARG A 75 -7.52 4.95 8.53
CA ARG A 75 -6.63 6.06 8.22
C ARG A 75 -5.23 5.53 8.03
N TYR A 76 -4.45 6.16 7.15
CA TYR A 76 -3.19 5.58 6.69
C TYR A 76 -1.98 6.41 7.13
N ILE A 77 -0.96 5.71 7.64
CA ILE A 77 0.34 6.26 7.95
C ILE A 77 1.30 5.82 6.83
N PRO A 78 1.85 6.75 6.03
CA PRO A 78 2.85 6.41 5.02
C PRO A 78 4.18 6.04 5.69
N LEU A 79 4.73 4.88 5.34
CA LEU A 79 6.00 4.40 5.91
C LEU A 79 7.13 4.47 4.88
N ILE A 80 6.96 3.81 3.73
CA ILE A 80 7.94 3.78 2.63
C ILE A 80 7.21 3.96 1.32
N GLY A 81 7.71 4.87 0.47
CA GLY A 81 7.27 4.99 -0.93
C GLY A 81 8.37 4.55 -1.89
N SER A 82 7.96 3.93 -2.98
CA SER A 82 8.83 3.53 -4.09
C SER A 82 8.12 3.79 -5.41
N THR A 83 8.88 4.26 -6.39
CA THR A 83 8.44 4.40 -7.78
C THR A 83 9.18 3.39 -8.65
N TYR A 84 8.52 2.89 -9.70
CA TYR A 84 9.04 2.03 -10.77
C TYR A 84 9.48 0.61 -10.38
N ARG A 85 9.78 0.32 -9.10
CA ARG A 85 10.43 -0.94 -8.68
C ARG A 85 9.71 -1.72 -7.58
N GLY A 86 8.48 -1.36 -7.25
CA GLY A 86 7.78 -1.97 -6.11
C GLY A 86 8.48 -1.66 -4.78
N VAL A 87 8.02 -2.28 -3.69
CA VAL A 87 8.67 -2.11 -2.38
C VAL A 87 9.73 -3.19 -2.20
N HIS A 88 10.98 -2.81 -1.95
CA HIS A 88 12.08 -3.77 -1.78
C HIS A 88 11.91 -4.68 -0.57
N THR A 89 12.71 -5.75 -0.48
CA THR A 89 12.76 -6.63 0.69
C THR A 89 12.97 -5.85 2.00
N PHE A 90 12.08 -6.05 2.98
CA PHE A 90 12.18 -5.48 4.31
C PHE A 90 11.59 -6.42 5.37
N ARG A 91 12.04 -6.23 6.61
CA ARG A 91 11.39 -6.71 7.82
C ARG A 91 10.67 -5.54 8.48
N LEU A 92 9.41 -5.75 8.84
CA LEU A 92 8.61 -4.77 9.56
C LEU A 92 8.29 -5.31 10.96
N ASP A 93 8.76 -4.61 11.99
CA ASP A 93 8.45 -4.88 13.38
C ASP A 93 7.40 -3.89 13.86
N VAL A 94 6.36 -4.40 14.51
CA VAL A 94 5.47 -3.57 15.33
C VAL A 94 5.84 -3.75 16.79
N LEU A 95 6.04 -2.63 17.45
CA LEU A 95 6.52 -2.47 18.81
C LEU A 95 5.40 -1.76 19.57
N SER A 96 4.78 -2.42 20.55
CA SER A 96 3.68 -1.81 21.31
C SER A 96 3.55 -2.49 22.67
N PRO A 97 3.52 -1.74 23.78
CA PRO A 97 3.25 -2.28 25.11
C PRO A 97 1.88 -2.94 25.20
N ASP A 98 1.69 -3.86 26.15
CA ASP A 98 0.38 -4.52 26.36
C ASP A 98 -0.73 -3.59 26.83
N SER A 99 -0.37 -2.51 27.51
CA SER A 99 -1.30 -1.59 28.17
C SER A 99 -1.17 -0.14 27.70
N SER A 100 -0.47 0.10 26.59
CA SER A 100 -0.26 1.46 26.07
C SER A 100 -1.05 1.68 24.79
N ASP A 101 -1.53 2.90 24.63
CA ASP A 101 -2.09 3.41 23.38
C ASP A 101 -0.99 3.79 22.37
N ASP A 102 0.28 3.59 22.73
CA ASP A 102 1.43 3.89 21.89
C ASP A 102 1.88 2.68 21.06
N MET A 103 2.25 2.98 19.82
CA MET A 103 2.78 2.02 18.88
C MET A 103 3.93 2.63 18.08
N TRP A 104 4.98 1.85 17.92
CA TRP A 104 6.07 2.11 16.99
C TRP A 104 6.06 1.07 15.88
N ILE A 105 6.28 1.53 14.65
CA ILE A 105 6.42 0.69 13.47
C ILE A 105 7.81 0.91 12.93
N ARG A 106 8.62 -0.14 12.96
CA ARG A 106 10.00 -0.10 12.47
C ARG A 106 10.12 -0.97 11.23
N THR A 107 10.51 -0.38 10.12
CA THR A 107 10.97 -1.14 8.96
C THR A 107 12.49 -1.21 9.01
N SER A 108 13.05 -2.38 8.68
CA SER A 108 14.48 -2.62 8.62
C SER A 108 14.78 -3.38 7.32
N GLY A 109 15.73 -2.87 6.54
CA GLY A 109 16.14 -3.49 5.29
C GLY A 109 17.51 -3.02 4.83
N PRO A 110 18.06 -3.59 3.74
CA PRO A 110 19.41 -3.28 3.28
C PRO A 110 19.61 -1.81 2.88
N ARG A 111 18.53 -1.11 2.50
CA ARG A 111 18.59 0.24 1.92
C ARG A 111 18.10 1.34 2.86
N SER A 112 17.29 1.00 3.86
CA SER A 112 16.73 1.97 4.79
C SER A 112 16.17 1.30 6.04
N GLU A 113 16.17 2.08 7.11
CA GLU A 113 15.41 1.82 8.31
C GLU A 113 14.44 2.99 8.49
N VAL A 114 13.15 2.72 8.65
CA VAL A 114 12.14 3.76 8.90
C VAL A 114 11.45 3.46 10.22
N LEU A 115 11.39 4.47 11.08
CA LEU A 115 10.60 4.44 12.29
C LEU A 115 9.37 5.34 12.10
N ALA A 116 8.22 4.85 12.52
CA ALA A 116 7.01 5.63 12.71
C ALA A 116 6.48 5.42 14.12
N TYR A 117 5.95 6.47 14.73
CA TYR A 117 5.28 6.46 16.02
C TYR A 117 3.83 6.93 15.85
N TYR A 118 2.92 6.20 16.48
CA TYR A 118 1.50 6.51 16.48
C TYR A 118 0.91 6.29 17.87
N HIS A 119 0.07 7.22 18.28
CA HIS A 119 -0.77 7.11 19.46
C HIS A 119 -2.21 6.83 19.00
N PHE A 120 -2.82 5.74 19.47
CA PHE A 120 -4.16 5.37 19.06
C PHE A 120 -5.16 6.50 19.31
N GLY A 121 -5.96 6.82 18.27
CA GLY A 121 -6.93 7.90 18.31
C GLY A 121 -6.38 9.29 17.97
N ALA A 122 -5.08 9.43 17.73
CA ALA A 122 -4.50 10.68 17.23
C ALA A 122 -4.80 10.89 15.74
N GLU A 123 -4.95 12.14 15.32
CA GLU A 123 -5.11 12.52 13.90
C GLU A 123 -3.77 12.67 13.16
N THR A 124 -2.65 12.45 13.86
CA THR A 124 -1.30 12.57 13.32
C THR A 124 -0.41 11.42 13.77
N ALA A 125 0.48 10.99 12.90
CA ALA A 125 1.60 10.12 13.25
C ALA A 125 2.92 10.89 13.14
N LEU A 126 3.95 10.40 13.82
CA LEU A 126 5.32 10.89 13.63
C LEU A 126 6.08 9.89 12.76
N THR A 127 6.67 10.37 11.67
CA THR A 127 7.49 9.55 10.77
C THR A 127 8.86 10.20 10.58
N GLN A 128 9.76 9.55 9.84
CA GLN A 128 11.04 10.16 9.44
C GLN A 128 10.88 11.50 8.70
N PHE A 129 9.72 11.74 8.08
CA PHE A 129 9.40 12.99 7.39
C PHE A 129 8.86 14.07 8.34
N GLY A 130 8.81 13.77 9.64
CA GLY A 130 8.20 14.63 10.65
C GLY A 130 6.78 14.20 11.01
N ARG A 131 6.07 15.09 11.69
CA ARG A 131 4.66 14.88 12.04
C ARG A 131 3.81 15.00 10.78
N VAL A 132 3.09 13.93 10.44
CA VAL A 132 2.20 13.85 9.29
C VAL A 132 0.76 13.66 9.76
N LYS A 133 -0.19 14.25 9.06
CA LYS A 133 -1.61 13.91 9.25
C LYS A 133 -1.85 12.50 8.74
N LEU A 134 -2.77 11.78 9.39
CA LEU A 134 -3.21 10.50 8.85
C LEU A 134 -3.94 10.73 7.53
N LEU A 135 -3.67 9.89 6.54
CA LEU A 135 -4.24 10.01 5.21
C LEU A 135 -5.62 9.34 5.16
N GLU A 136 -6.52 9.88 4.35
CA GLU A 136 -7.84 9.28 4.09
C GLU A 136 -7.75 8.12 3.08
N THR A 137 -6.78 8.19 2.17
CA THR A 137 -6.41 7.14 1.23
C THR A 137 -4.95 6.75 1.45
N PRO A 138 -4.49 5.57 1.00
CA PRO A 138 -3.08 5.23 1.10
C PRO A 138 -2.18 6.24 0.40
N PHE A 139 -2.62 6.83 -0.72
CA PHE A 139 -1.81 7.70 -1.56
C PHE A 139 -1.98 9.18 -1.19
N PRO A 140 -0.96 9.84 -0.64
CA PRO A 140 -1.02 11.25 -0.32
C PRO A 140 -1.00 12.10 -1.59
N GLU A 141 -1.90 13.09 -1.70
CA GLU A 141 -1.75 14.17 -2.69
C GLU A 141 -0.53 15.05 -2.34
N HIS A 142 -0.34 15.29 -1.04
CA HIS A 142 0.78 16.04 -0.48
C HIS A 142 1.25 15.40 0.82
N LEU A 143 2.56 15.18 0.94
CA LEU A 143 3.20 14.88 2.22
C LEU A 143 3.73 16.19 2.80
N SER A 144 3.19 16.60 3.95
CA SER A 144 3.68 17.76 4.69
C SER A 144 4.03 17.34 6.12
N GLY A 145 5.18 17.83 6.58
CA GLY A 145 5.73 17.55 7.89
C GLY A 145 6.94 18.44 8.14
N GLY A 146 7.38 18.51 9.38
CA GLY A 146 8.59 19.19 9.79
C GLY A 146 9.33 18.34 10.82
N PRO A 147 10.67 18.50 10.95
CA PRO A 147 11.44 17.69 11.87
C PRO A 147 10.92 17.86 13.31
N VAL A 148 10.56 16.75 13.95
CA VAL A 148 10.17 16.69 15.36
C VAL A 148 10.97 15.55 15.99
N PRO A 149 11.51 15.73 17.21
CA PRO A 149 12.17 14.64 17.92
C PRO A 149 11.23 13.45 18.09
N PHE A 150 11.74 12.26 17.77
CA PHE A 150 11.04 11.02 18.07
C PHE A 150 10.88 10.83 19.58
N PRO A 151 9.69 10.41 20.05
CA PRO A 151 9.54 9.92 21.42
C PRO A 151 10.60 8.85 21.68
N LYS A 152 11.20 8.88 22.88
CA LYS A 152 12.05 7.78 23.31
C LYS A 152 11.21 6.51 23.26
N GLU A 153 11.71 5.49 22.58
CA GLU A 153 11.10 4.16 22.64
C GLU A 153 11.03 3.75 24.12
N ASP A 154 9.82 3.40 24.56
CA ASP A 154 9.64 2.84 25.89
C ASP A 154 10.40 1.48 25.93
N PRO A 155 11.26 1.24 26.95
CA PRO A 155 11.91 -0.04 27.13
C PRO A 155 10.93 -1.23 27.14
N ASP A 156 9.69 -1.02 27.59
CA ASP A 156 8.63 -2.03 27.55
C ASP A 156 7.95 -2.13 26.17
N ALA A 157 7.93 -1.05 25.39
CA ALA A 157 7.52 -1.08 23.97
C ALA A 157 8.56 -1.77 23.08
N SER A 158 9.80 -1.91 23.54
CA SER A 158 10.88 -2.62 22.83
C SER A 158 10.58 -4.11 22.62
N ARG A 159 9.48 -4.62 23.19
CA ARG A 159 8.95 -5.95 22.88
C ARG A 159 8.29 -5.94 21.50
N VAL A 160 8.94 -6.59 20.55
CA VAL A 160 8.37 -6.86 19.23
C VAL A 160 7.10 -7.69 19.41
N ARG A 161 5.97 -7.11 19.03
CA ARG A 161 4.65 -7.74 19.03
C ARG A 161 4.48 -8.68 17.85
N ALA A 162 4.91 -8.21 16.68
CA ALA A 162 4.78 -8.93 15.42
C ALA A 162 5.90 -8.51 14.48
N SER A 163 6.38 -9.47 13.69
CA SER A 163 7.32 -9.24 12.60
C SER A 163 6.74 -9.75 11.30
N PHE A 164 6.81 -8.91 10.28
CA PHE A 164 6.37 -9.22 8.93
C PHE A 164 7.56 -9.14 7.99
N TYR A 165 7.62 -10.05 7.04
CA TYR A 165 8.69 -10.11 6.07
C TYR A 165 8.07 -9.93 4.69
N HIS A 166 8.58 -8.96 3.96
CA HIS A 166 8.32 -8.82 2.55
C HIS A 166 9.62 -9.17 1.81
N TYR A 167 9.52 -10.10 0.87
CA TYR A 167 10.59 -10.44 -0.05
C TYR A 167 10.20 -9.92 -1.42
N ASP A 168 11.11 -9.17 -2.02
CA ASP A 168 11.05 -8.83 -3.45
C ASP A 168 11.38 -10.11 -4.22
N ASP A 169 10.49 -10.55 -5.12
CA ASP A 169 10.60 -11.82 -5.85
C ASP A 169 11.55 -11.74 -7.07
N GLU A 170 12.45 -10.73 -7.12
CA GLU A 170 13.44 -10.55 -8.20
C GLU A 170 14.48 -11.67 -8.31
#